data_AF-A0A6J7MDG7-F1
#
_entry.id   AF-A0A6J7MDG7-F1
#
_cell.length_a   1.000
_cell.length_b   1.000
_cell.length_c   1.000
_cell.angle_alpha   90.00
_cell.angle_beta   90.00
_cell.angle_gamma   90.00
#
_symmetry.space_group_name_H-M   'P 1'
#
loop_
_entity.id
_entity.type
_entity.pdbx_description
1 polymer ?
#
loop_
_entity_poly.entity_id
_entity_poly.type
_entity_poly.pdbx_seq_one_letter_code
_entity_poly.pdbx_strand_id
1 'polypeptide(L)' 'MRAASGRWLLTLTGVPAGSIVGTLNYVDQTKTHAEINLPLTLNVVQGAGLPTPTPTPKPTTTKKPVDSCAKQIRN' A
#
# COMPACT_ATOMS: atom_id res chain seq x y z
N MET A 1 -17.10 -22.47 27.65
CA MET A 1 -17.26 -21.05 27.30
C MET A 1 -16.34 -20.76 26.14
N ARG A 2 -16.86 -20.47 24.94
CA ARG A 2 -16.02 -20.01 23.82
C ARG A 2 -15.81 -18.52 24.02
N ALA A 3 -14.68 -18.14 24.62
CA ALA A 3 -14.26 -16.74 24.62
C ALA A 3 -13.98 -16.36 23.16
N ALA A 4 -14.94 -15.74 22.49
CA ALA A 4 -14.76 -15.18 21.15
C ALA A 4 -14.03 -13.82 21.20
N SER A 5 -13.13 -13.62 22.17
CA SER A 5 -12.21 -12.50 22.20
C SER A 5 -11.06 -12.79 21.22
N GLY A 6 -11.39 -12.91 19.94
CA GLY A 6 -10.41 -12.97 18.86
C GLY A 6 -9.84 -11.57 18.60
N ARG A 7 -8.55 -11.48 18.30
CA ARG A 7 -7.95 -10.25 17.78
C ARG A 7 -8.36 -10.14 16.31
N TRP A 8 -9.07 -9.07 15.96
CA TRP A 8 -9.48 -8.79 14.58
C TRP A 8 -8.53 -7.78 13.95
N LEU A 9 -8.21 -7.97 12.67
CA LEU A 9 -7.45 -7.00 11.86
C LEU A 9 -8.39 -6.39 10.83
N LEU A 10 -8.51 -5.06 10.85
CA LEU A 10 -9.27 -4.28 9.88
C LEU A 10 -8.29 -3.54 8.96
N THR A 11 -8.40 -3.74 7.66
CA THR A 11 -7.57 -3.05 6.66
C THR A 11 -8.44 -2.08 5.88
N LEU A 12 -8.06 -0.80 5.88
CA LEU A 12 -8.74 0.28 5.16
C LEU A 12 -7.80 0.86 4.11
N THR A 13 -8.25 0.98 2.86
CA THR A 13 -7.45 1.53 1.75
C THR A 13 -8.21 2.66 1.05
N GLY A 14 -7.48 3.64 0.53
CA GLY A 14 -8.08 4.78 -0.21
C GLY A 14 -8.89 5.76 0.65
N VAL A 15 -8.71 5.72 1.97
CA VAL A 15 -9.43 6.60 2.89
C VAL A 15 -8.80 8.00 2.87
N PRO A 16 -9.58 9.08 2.62
CA PRO A 16 -9.05 10.43 2.63
C PRO A 16 -8.60 10.83 4.03
N ALA A 17 -7.63 11.75 4.10
CA ALA A 17 -7.20 12.32 5.38
C ALA A 17 -8.36 13.10 6.02
N GLY A 18 -8.54 12.91 7.32
CA GLY A 18 -9.64 13.50 8.08
C GLY A 18 -10.12 12.64 9.25
N SER A 19 -11.06 13.20 10.01
CA SER A 19 -11.73 12.50 11.10
C SER A 19 -12.93 11.72 10.56
N ILE A 20 -12.95 10.42 10.82
CA ILE A 20 -14.01 9.50 10.41
C ILE A 20 -14.67 8.97 11.67
N VAL A 21 -15.95 9.29 11.83
CA VAL A 21 -16.78 8.79 12.92
C VAL A 21 -17.68 7.71 12.36
N GLY A 22 -17.71 6.56 13.01
CA GLY A 22 -18.54 5.44 12.59
C GLY A 22 -18.83 4.48 13.72
N THR A 23 -19.54 3.42 13.39
CA THR A 23 -19.88 2.33 14.31
C THR A 23 -19.40 1.02 13.74
N LEU A 24 -18.60 0.28 14.50
CA LEU A 24 -18.24 -1.10 14.22
C LEU A 24 -19.38 -1.98 14.73
N ASN A 25 -20.12 -2.59 13.81
CA ASN A 25 -21.22 -3.49 14.15
C ASN A 25 -20.78 -4.95 14.03
N TYR A 26 -21.00 -5.73 15.07
CA TYR A 26 -20.84 -7.18 15.04
C TYR A 26 -22.21 -7.84 14.93
N VAL A 27 -22.36 -8.68 13.91
CA VAL A 27 -23.56 -9.51 13.69
C VAL A 27 -23.16 -10.97 13.87
N ASP A 28 -23.74 -11.63 14.87
CA ASP A 28 -23.60 -13.07 15.05
C ASP A 28 -24.35 -13.80 13.92
N GLN A 29 -23.63 -14.61 13.15
CA GLN A 29 -24.20 -15.37 12.03
C GLN A 29 -25.28 -16.34 12.47
N THR A 30 -25.26 -16.79 13.72
CA THR A 30 -26.27 -17.71 14.27
C THR A 30 -27.53 -16.98 14.77
N LYS A 31 -27.51 -15.64 14.83
CA LYS A 31 -28.57 -14.77 15.36
C LYS A 31 -29.00 -15.10 16.80
N THR A 32 -28.14 -15.76 17.57
CA THR A 32 -28.47 -16.15 18.95
C THR A 32 -28.05 -15.09 19.96
N HIS A 33 -27.13 -14.20 19.59
CA HIS A 33 -26.64 -13.12 20.44
C HIS A 33 -27.10 -11.73 19.94
N ALA A 34 -27.07 -10.76 20.86
CA ALA A 34 -27.41 -9.37 20.58
C ALA A 34 -26.39 -8.71 19.63
N GLU A 35 -26.88 -7.78 18.81
CA GLU A 35 -26.03 -6.91 17.98
C GLU A 35 -25.15 -6.04 18.88
N ILE A 36 -23.86 -5.98 18.57
CA ILE A 36 -22.91 -5.12 19.28
C ILE A 36 -22.57 -3.96 18.38
N ASN A 37 -22.88 -2.75 18.84
CA ASN A 37 -22.56 -1.50 18.15
C ASN A 37 -21.46 -0.79 18.95
N LEU A 38 -20.24 -0.77 18.42
CA LEU A 38 -19.12 -0.09 19.04
C LEU A 38 -18.83 1.22 18.30
N PRO A 39 -19.06 2.40 18.91
CA PRO A 39 -18.65 3.66 18.31
C PRO A 39 -17.12 3.72 18.18
N LEU A 40 -16.65 4.10 17.00
CA LEU A 40 -15.24 4.19 16.64
C LEU A 40 -14.97 5.54 15.95
N THR A 41 -13.91 6.21 16.38
CA THR A 41 -13.39 7.40 15.69
C THR A 41 -12.00 7.10 15.18
N LEU A 42 -11.78 7.30 13.88
CA LEU A 42 -10.50 7.13 13.20
C LEU A 42 -10.02 8.50 12.76
N ASN A 43 -8.84 8.92 13.22
CA ASN A 43 -8.20 10.14 12.73
C ASN A 43 -7.11 9.78 11.73
N VAL A 44 -7.39 9.97 10.44
CA VAL A 44 -6.45 9.68 9.36
C VAL A 44 -5.64 10.93 9.08
N VAL A 45 -4.40 10.96 9.56
CA VAL A 45 -3.47 12.05 9.27
C VAL A 45 -2.86 11.86 7.88
N GLN A 46 -2.85 12.93 7.08
CA GLN A 46 -2.12 12.92 5.81
C GLN A 46 -0.63 12.81 6.15
N GLY A 47 0.03 11.76 5.64
CA GLY A 47 1.49 11.69 5.70
C GLY A 47 2.09 12.94 5.06
N ALA A 48 3.16 13.49 5.63
CA ALA A 48 3.91 14.60 5.03
C ALA A 48 4.09 14.29 3.53
N GLY A 49 3.68 15.24 2.67
CA GLY A 49 3.51 15.01 1.23
C GLY A 49 4.63 14.13 0.69
N LEU A 50 4.28 12.90 0.31
CA LEU A 50 5.24 11.97 -0.26
C LEU A 50 5.91 12.69 -1.43
N PRO A 51 7.26 12.74 -1.48
CA PRO A 51 7.94 13.42 -2.56
C PRO A 51 7.46 12.84 -3.88
N THR A 52 7.10 13.71 -4.81
CA THR A 52 6.67 13.34 -6.15
C THR A 52 7.72 12.38 -6.73
N PRO A 53 7.34 11.21 -7.28
CA PRO A 53 8.31 10.26 -7.79
C PRO A 53 9.16 10.95 -8.86
N THR A 54 10.45 11.11 -8.58
CA THR A 54 11.41 11.69 -9.52
C THR A 54 11.43 10.81 -10.78
N PRO A 55 11.25 11.36 -11.98
CA PRO A 55 11.30 10.56 -13.20
C PRO A 55 12.67 9.91 -13.32
N THR A 56 12.71 8.58 -13.38
CA THR A 56 13.94 7.82 -13.61
C THR A 56 14.51 8.21 -14.98
N PRO A 57 15.78 8.64 -15.09
CA PRO A 57 16.36 8.98 -16.38
C PRO A 57 16.33 7.76 -17.30
N LYS A 58 15.81 7.96 -18.51
CA LYS A 58 15.75 6.93 -19.55
C LYS A 58 17.18 6.45 -19.86
N PRO A 59 17.45 5.14 -19.92
CA PRO A 59 18.78 4.65 -20.26
C PRO A 59 19.18 5.19 -21.63
N THR A 60 20.27 5.95 -21.65
CA THR A 60 20.84 6.50 -22.89
C THR A 60 21.60 5.37 -23.57
N THR A 61 21.30 5.09 -24.83
CA THR A 61 21.97 4.05 -25.60
C THR A 61 23.44 4.44 -25.78
N THR A 62 24.33 3.85 -24.99
CA THR A 62 25.78 4.01 -25.17
C THR A 62 26.15 3.51 -26.57
N LYS A 63 26.76 4.38 -27.39
CA LYS A 63 27.19 3.99 -28.74
C LYS A 63 28.13 2.79 -28.63
N LYS A 64 27.86 1.75 -29.42
CA LYS A 64 28.65 0.52 -29.46
C LYS A 64 30.12 0.89 -29.73
N PRO A 65 31.09 0.39 -28.94
CA PRO A 65 32.50 0.64 -29.20
C PRO A 65 32.84 0.16 -30.62
N VAL A 66 33.46 1.05 -31.41
CA VAL A 66 33.97 0.69 -32.73
C VAL A 66 35.29 -0.05 -32.53
N ASP A 67 35.39 -1.24 -33.12
CA ASP A 67 36.61 -2.04 -33.09
C ASP A 67 37.62 -1.42 -34.06
N SER A 68 38.50 -0.57 -33.54
CA SER A 68 39.59 0.06 -34.30
C SER A 68 40.70 -0.93 -34.68
N CYS A 69 40.63 -2.18 -34.22
CA CYS A 69 41.65 -3.21 -34.42
C CYS A 69 41.33 -4.16 -35.58
N ALA A 70 40.12 -4.07 -36.15
CA ALA A 70 39.70 -4.91 -37.26
C ALA A 70 40.59 -4.66 -38.50
N LYS A 71 41.29 -5.71 -38.96
CA LYS A 71 42.15 -5.79 -40.17
C LYS A 71 43.58 -5.25 -40.05
N GLN A 72 44.12 -5.10 -38.84
CA GLN A 72 45.53 -4.68 -38.69
C GLN A 72 46.54 -5.80 -39.01
N ILE A 73 46.14 -7.08 -38.93
CA ILE A 73 47.01 -8.20 -39.32
C ILE A 73 46.64 -8.65 -40.73
N ARG A 74 47.58 -8.46 -41.67
CA ARG A 74 47.59 -9.07 -43.00
C ARG A 74 48.78 -10.04 -43.05
N ASN A 75 48.51 -11.31 -43.30
CA ASN A 75 49.50 -12.34 -43.62
C ASN A 75 49.45 -12.65 -45.11
#